data_AF-A0A0X3S3D6-F1
#
_entry.id   AF-A0A0X3S3D6-F1
#
_cell.length_a   1.000
_cell.length_b   1.000
_cell.length_c   1.000
_cell.angle_alpha   90.00
_cell.angle_beta   90.00
_cell.angle_gamma   90.00
#
_symmetry.space_group_name_H-M   'P 1'
#
loop_
_entity.id
_entity.type
_entity.pdbx_description
1 polymer ?
#
loop_
_entity_poly.entity_id
_entity_poly.type
_entity_poly.pdbx_seq_one_letter_code
_entity_poly.pdbx_strand_id
1 'polypeptide(L)'
;MTETGEPELTVYHRHLAQVPKRDAGENFRALLIQARHITGTSYETTLYDHQQAFRLLWRHLEGIGYLRRAHRDARARLTSGHAAPEERADLELFLTVYGQVHPPNVAGA
;
A
#
# COMPACT_ATOMS: atom_id res chain seq x y z
N MET A 1 -1.46 -35.63 18.40
CA MET A 1 -0.44 -34.94 17.60
C MET A 1 -1.11 -34.48 16.32
N THR A 2 -1.64 -33.25 16.30
CA THR A 2 -2.10 -32.60 15.07
C THR A 2 -1.05 -31.56 14.71
N GLU A 3 0.05 -32.07 14.15
CA GLU A 3 1.12 -31.28 13.58
C GLU A 3 0.69 -30.89 12.16
N THR A 4 -0.28 -29.98 12.05
CA THR A 4 -0.47 -29.25 10.79
C THR A 4 0.69 -28.27 10.68
N GLY A 5 1.81 -28.77 10.16
CA GLY A 5 2.98 -27.99 9.77
C GLY A 5 2.68 -27.08 8.58
N GLU A 6 1.68 -26.20 8.72
CA GLU A 6 1.60 -25.06 7.83
C GLU A 6 2.78 -24.14 8.18
N PRO A 7 3.70 -23.85 7.25
CA PRO A 7 4.75 -22.89 7.51
C PRO A 7 4.10 -21.56 7.88
N GLU A 8 4.59 -20.87 8.91
CA GLU A 8 4.21 -19.48 9.17
C GLU A 8 4.53 -18.67 7.90
N LEU A 9 3.51 -18.41 7.10
CA LEU A 9 3.67 -17.58 5.91
C LEU A 9 4.03 -16.17 6.39
N THR A 10 5.27 -15.78 6.12
CA THR A 10 5.74 -14.39 6.24
C THR A 10 4.74 -13.43 5.58
N VAL A 11 4.75 -12.17 6.00
CA VAL A 11 3.83 -11.15 5.47
C VAL A 11 3.88 -11.08 3.93
N TYR A 12 5.07 -11.15 3.34
CA TYR A 12 5.25 -11.18 1.89
C TYR A 12 4.53 -12.38 1.24
N HIS A 13 4.79 -13.60 1.72
CA HIS A 13 4.20 -14.81 1.14
C HIS A 13 2.67 -14.83 1.28
N ARG A 14 2.13 -14.30 2.38
CA ARG A 14 0.68 -14.12 2.56
C ARG A 14 0.10 -13.22 1.48
N HIS A 15 0.71 -12.07 1.21
CA HIS A 15 0.23 -11.18 0.17
C HIS A 15 0.42 -11.78 -1.23
N LEU A 16 1.55 -12.44 -1.51
CA LEU A 16 1.80 -13.11 -2.78
C LEU A 16 0.67 -14.09 -3.15
N ALA A 17 0.19 -14.88 -2.19
CA ALA A 17 -0.91 -15.82 -2.42
C ALA A 17 -2.30 -15.16 -2.56
N GLN A 18 -2.47 -13.93 -2.06
CA GLN A 18 -3.76 -13.25 -1.96
C GLN A 18 -3.97 -12.17 -3.04
N VAL A 19 -2.90 -11.58 -3.58
CA VAL A 19 -2.96 -10.57 -4.65
C VAL A 19 -3.92 -10.96 -5.78
N PRO A 20 -3.86 -12.18 -6.37
CA PRO A 20 -4.75 -12.53 -7.49
C PRO A 20 -6.20 -12.81 -7.06
N LYS A 21 -6.47 -12.96 -5.76
CA LYS A 21 -7.79 -13.28 -5.21
C LYS A 21 -8.58 -12.03 -4.80
N ARG A 22 -7.86 -10.96 -4.44
CA ARG A 22 -8.41 -9.69 -3.97
C ARG A 22 -8.79 -8.78 -5.13
N ASP A 23 -9.82 -7.97 -4.91
CA ASP A 23 -10.07 -6.85 -5.82
C ASP A 23 -9.01 -5.74 -5.65
N ALA A 24 -9.01 -4.78 -6.58
CA ALA A 24 -8.04 -3.69 -6.56
C ALA A 24 -8.19 -2.77 -5.33
N GLY A 25 -9.40 -2.62 -4.79
CA GLY A 25 -9.67 -1.84 -3.58
C GLY A 25 -9.14 -2.54 -2.33
N GLU A 26 -9.32 -3.85 -2.22
CA GLU A 26 -8.74 -4.67 -1.15
C GLU A 26 -7.22 -4.68 -1.20
N ASN A 27 -6.63 -4.84 -2.40
CA ASN A 27 -5.18 -4.74 -2.59
C ASN A 27 -4.66 -3.33 -2.26
N PHE A 28 -5.43 -2.27 -2.54
CA PHE A 28 -5.09 -0.91 -2.15
C PHE A 28 -5.11 -0.69 -0.63
N ARG A 29 -6.13 -1.22 0.08
CA ARG A 29 -6.14 -1.19 1.55
C ARG A 29 -4.96 -1.97 2.14
N ALA A 30 -4.65 -3.14 1.58
CA ALA A 30 -3.49 -3.92 1.98
C ALA A 30 -2.17 -3.15 1.77
N LEU A 31 -2.04 -2.41 0.67
CA LEU A 31 -0.90 -1.55 0.38
C LEU A 31 -0.71 -0.47 1.45
N LEU A 32 -1.79 0.23 1.83
CA LEU A 32 -1.77 1.26 2.88
C LEU A 32 -1.33 0.69 4.23
N ILE A 33 -1.81 -0.50 4.59
CA ILE A 33 -1.39 -1.19 5.81
C ILE A 33 0.12 -1.45 5.77
N GLN A 34 0.67 -1.95 4.65
CA GLN A 34 2.12 -2.17 4.54
C GLN A 34 2.90 -0.85 4.62
N ALA A 35 2.40 0.22 4.01
CA ALA A 35 3.02 1.55 4.09
C ALA A 35 3.08 2.06 5.54
N ARG A 36 2.03 1.84 6.35
CA ARG A 36 2.02 2.20 7.77
C ARG A 36 3.06 1.41 8.58
N HIS A 37 3.19 0.10 8.35
CA HIS A 37 4.22 -0.70 9.00
C HIS A 37 5.64 -0.22 8.66
N ILE A 38 5.87 0.15 7.39
CA ILE A 38 7.18 0.63 6.92
C ILE A 38 7.54 2.01 7.47
N THR A 39 6.54 2.90 7.57
CA THR A 39 6.74 4.30 8.02
C THR A 39 6.56 4.49 9.52
N GLY A 40 6.06 3.47 10.21
CA GLY A 40 5.94 3.46 11.67
C GLY A 40 7.31 3.49 12.35
N THR A 41 7.34 4.01 13.57
CA THR A 41 8.56 4.08 14.40
C THR A 41 8.87 2.78 15.15
N SER A 42 8.03 1.75 14.99
CA SER A 42 8.17 0.47 15.68
C SER A 42 9.18 -0.42 14.96
N TYR A 43 10.15 -0.94 15.72
CA TYR A 43 11.06 -1.96 15.20
C TYR A 43 10.30 -3.29 15.05
N GLU A 44 10.04 -3.69 13.81
CA GLU A 44 9.42 -4.97 13.48
C GLU A 44 10.46 -5.93 12.91
N THR A 45 10.54 -7.14 13.46
CA THR A 45 11.40 -8.21 12.93
C THR A 45 11.05 -8.60 11.48
N THR A 46 9.82 -8.28 11.05
CA THR A 46 9.28 -8.53 9.71
C THR A 46 9.33 -7.31 8.79
N LEU A 47 10.04 -6.23 9.14
CA LEU A 47 10.09 -5.00 8.34
C LEU A 47 10.46 -5.26 6.86
N TYR A 48 11.42 -6.15 6.62
CA TYR A 48 11.79 -6.54 5.25
C TYR A 48 10.63 -7.17 4.48
N ASP A 49 9.85 -8.05 5.12
CA ASP A 49 8.68 -8.68 4.49
C ASP A 49 7.58 -7.65 4.20
N HIS A 50 7.36 -6.68 5.08
CA HIS A 50 6.45 -5.56 4.84
C HIS A 50 6.88 -4.74 3.62
N GLN A 51 8.18 -4.45 3.49
CA GLN A 51 8.74 -3.75 2.32
C GLN A 51 8.58 -4.54 1.02
N GLN A 52 8.74 -5.86 1.04
CA GLN A 52 8.52 -6.70 -0.14
C GLN A 52 7.04 -6.81 -0.49
N ALA A 53 6.16 -6.98 0.50
CA ALA A 53 4.72 -6.97 0.31
C ALA A 53 4.22 -5.64 -0.28
N PHE A 54 4.74 -4.52 0.22
CA PHE A 54 4.45 -3.20 -0.33
C PHE A 54 4.85 -3.10 -1.81
N ARG A 55 6.09 -3.50 -2.16
CA ARG A 55 6.58 -3.49 -3.55
C ARG A 55 5.74 -4.36 -4.48
N LEU A 56 5.33 -5.53 -4.01
CA LEU A 56 4.46 -6.44 -4.75
C LEU A 56 3.10 -5.79 -5.05
N LEU A 57 2.43 -5.29 -4.02
CA LEU A 57 1.11 -4.66 -4.14
C LEU A 57 1.17 -3.40 -5.01
N TRP A 58 2.22 -2.59 -4.86
CA TRP A 58 2.44 -1.39 -5.66
C TRP A 58 2.51 -1.74 -7.15
N ARG A 59 3.43 -2.64 -7.53
CA ARG A 59 3.62 -3.06 -8.92
C ARG A 59 2.36 -3.65 -9.52
N HIS A 60 1.61 -4.44 -8.75
CA HIS A 60 0.35 -5.02 -9.21
C HIS A 60 -0.68 -3.92 -9.53
N LEU A 61 -0.92 -3.01 -8.58
CA LEU A 61 -1.88 -1.92 -8.73
C LEU A 61 -1.47 -0.91 -9.82
N GLU A 62 -0.17 -0.71 -10.00
CA GLU A 62 0.39 0.09 -11.09
C GLU A 62 0.17 -0.56 -12.45
N GLY A 63 0.46 -1.86 -12.57
CA GLY A 63 0.30 -2.62 -13.81
C GLY A 63 -1.14 -2.64 -14.33
N ILE A 64 -2.13 -2.61 -13.43
CA ILE A 64 -3.55 -2.52 -13.80
C ILE A 64 -4.07 -1.08 -13.89
N GLY A 65 -3.21 -0.07 -13.71
CA GLY A 65 -3.55 1.35 -13.81
C GLY A 65 -4.37 1.92 -12.63
N TYR A 66 -4.56 1.15 -11.55
CA TYR A 66 -5.39 1.55 -10.42
C TYR A 66 -4.81 2.74 -9.65
N LEU A 67 -3.47 2.78 -9.46
CA LEU A 67 -2.82 3.84 -8.66
C LEU A 67 -3.05 5.25 -9.23
N ARG A 68 -3.08 5.40 -10.57
CA ARG A 68 -3.35 6.70 -11.20
C ARG A 68 -4.77 7.18 -10.92
N ARG A 69 -5.74 6.26 -10.91
CA ARG A 69 -7.13 6.56 -10.55
C ARG A 69 -7.21 6.92 -9.07
N ALA A 70 -6.67 6.08 -8.20
CA ALA A 70 -6.63 6.29 -6.76
C ALA A 70 -5.99 7.64 -6.39
N HIS A 71 -4.94 8.07 -7.09
CA HIS A 71 -4.29 9.37 -6.88
C HIS A 71 -5.24 10.55 -7.16
N ARG A 72 -5.99 10.52 -8.25
CA ARG A 72 -7.00 11.56 -8.55
C ARG A 72 -8.12 11.56 -7.52
N ASP A 73 -8.62 10.38 -7.18
CA ASP A 73 -9.72 10.21 -6.23
C ASP A 73 -9.32 10.67 -4.82
N ALA A 74 -8.09 10.35 -4.39
CA ALA A 74 -7.53 10.78 -3.11
C ALA A 74 -7.46 12.31 -3.01
N ARG A 75 -6.96 12.99 -4.05
CA ARG A 75 -6.92 14.47 -4.09
C ARG A 75 -8.32 15.07 -4.01
N ALA A 76 -9.27 14.53 -4.79
CA ALA A 76 -10.64 15.00 -4.78
C ALA A 76 -11.30 14.86 -3.40
N ARG A 77 -11.12 13.69 -2.76
CA ARG A 77 -11.66 13.42 -1.42
C ARG A 77 -11.07 14.34 -0.36
N LEU A 78 -9.75 14.53 -0.33
CA LEU A 78 -9.11 15.45 0.62
C LEU A 78 -9.56 16.90 0.41
N THR A 79 -9.70 17.34 -0.85
CA THR A 79 -10.16 18.70 -1.18
C THR A 79 -11.61 18.91 -0.77
N SER A 80 -12.45 17.88 -0.87
CA SER A 80 -13.85 17.97 -0.46
C SER A 80 -14.04 18.18 1.04
N GLY A 81 -13.04 17.85 1.87
CA GLY A 81 -13.11 18.01 3.33
C GLY A 81 -13.99 17.00 4.06
N HIS A 82 -14.60 16.02 3.37
CA HIS A 82 -15.55 15.06 3.97
C HIS A 82 -14.91 13.74 4.43
N ALA A 83 -13.58 13.58 4.30
CA ALA A 83 -12.89 12.37 4.72
C ALA A 83 -12.82 12.30 6.26
N ALA A 84 -13.17 11.13 6.83
CA ALA A 84 -12.95 10.87 8.25
C ALA A 84 -11.45 10.97 8.61
N PRO A 85 -11.07 11.25 9.88
CA PRO A 85 -9.67 11.47 10.24
C PRO A 85 -8.72 10.33 9.85
N GLU A 86 -9.12 9.07 10.06
CA GLU A 86 -8.31 7.90 9.70
C GLU A 86 -8.16 7.74 8.18
N GLU A 87 -9.26 7.97 7.45
CA GLU A 87 -9.24 7.95 5.99
C GLU A 87 -8.34 9.06 5.45
N ARG A 88 -8.41 10.25 6.03
CA ARG A 88 -7.54 11.38 5.68
C ARG A 88 -6.07 11.02 5.82
N ALA A 89 -5.68 10.43 6.96
CA ALA A 89 -4.31 10.00 7.20
C ALA A 89 -3.83 8.95 6.16
N ASP A 90 -4.71 8.02 5.76
CA ASP A 90 -4.41 7.04 4.70
C ASP A 90 -4.22 7.68 3.32
N LEU A 91 -5.09 8.62 2.97
CA LEU A 91 -5.00 9.32 1.69
C LEU A 91 -3.73 10.19 1.65
N GLU A 92 -3.39 10.87 2.74
CA GLU A 92 -2.17 11.68 2.86
C GLU A 92 -0.90 10.81 2.80
N LEU A 93 -0.89 9.66 3.48
CA LEU A 93 0.19 8.66 3.39
C LEU A 93 0.36 8.18 1.95
N PHE A 94 -0.74 7.81 1.29
CA PHE A 94 -0.68 7.37 -0.10
C PHE A 94 -0.16 8.46 -1.03
N LEU A 95 -0.66 9.69 -0.94
CA LEU A 95 -0.21 10.79 -1.79
C LEU A 95 1.28 11.11 -1.56
N THR A 96 1.76 11.01 -0.33
CA THR A 96 3.18 11.20 0.01
C THR A 96 4.04 10.15 -0.69
N VAL A 97 3.69 8.86 -0.54
CA VAL A 97 4.43 7.76 -1.16
C VAL A 97 4.33 7.83 -2.69
N TYR A 98 3.17 8.16 -3.24
CA TYR A 98 2.98 8.36 -4.68
C TYR A 98 3.87 9.47 -5.24
N GLY A 99 4.00 10.60 -4.52
CA GLY A 99 4.90 11.67 -4.90
C GLY A 99 6.40 11.30 -4.83
N GLN A 100 6.78 10.39 -3.93
CA GLN A 100 8.15 9.87 -3.87
C GLN A 100 8.48 8.95 -5.05
N VAL A 101 7.53 8.11 -5.47
CA VAL A 101 7.71 7.18 -6.61
C VAL A 101 7.58 7.91 -7.95
N HIS A 102 6.70 8.90 -8.03
CA HIS A 102 6.46 9.74 -9.21
C HIS A 102 6.79 11.20 -8.88
N PRO A 103 8.09 11.54 -8.72
CA PRO A 103 8.47 12.92 -8.47
C PRO A 103 7.97 13.78 -9.63
N PRO A 104 7.51 15.02 -9.36
CA PRO A 104 7.19 15.94 -10.43
C PRO A 104 8.44 16.04 -11.32
N ASN A 105 8.26 15.83 -12.63
CA ASN A 105 9.30 16.16 -13.58
C ASN A 105 9.61 17.65 -13.36
N VAL A 106 10.71 17.94 -12.69
CA VAL A 106 11.31 19.27 -12.67
C VAL A 106 11.96 19.45 -14.04
N ALA A 107 11.13 19.47 -15.08
CA ALA A 107 11.53 19.75 -16.44
C ALA A 107 11.40 21.27 -16.63
N GLY A 108 12.51 21.97 -16.41
CA GLY A 108 12.81 23.30 -16.94
C GLY A 108 12.12 24.48 -16.26
N ALA A 109 12.83 25.09 -15.31
CA ALA A 109 12.82 26.55 -15.17
C ALA A 109 13.69 27.17 -16.26
#